data_AF-A0A6P0WB51-F1
#
_entry.id   AF-A0A6P0WB51-F1
#
_cell.length_a   1.000
_cell.length_b   1.000
_cell.length_c   1.000
_cell.angle_alpha   90.00
_cell.angle_beta   90.00
_cell.angle_gamma   90.00
#
_symmetry.space_group_name_H-M   'P 1'
#
loop_
_entity.id
_entity.type
_entity.pdbx_description
1 polymer ?
#
loop_
_entity_poly.entity_id
_entity_poly.type
_entity_poly.pdbx_seq_one_letter_code
_entity_poly.pdbx_strand_id
1 'polypeptide(L)'
;MSNSTELPISDVVVPQTETEKQLAEIWKDVLSVETISIEDRFMDIGGNSINLVEVVNQVTEKMGVSIKARWFFDKHKSTIAELSKEIDAVREQTH
;
A
#
# COMPACT_ATOMS: atom_id res chain seq x y z
N MET A 1 27.65 13.00 -10.37
CA MET A 1 27.32 11.89 -9.47
C MET A 1 26.36 12.48 -8.45
N SER A 2 25.06 12.41 -8.75
CA SER A 2 24.03 13.01 -7.91
C SER A 2 23.85 12.15 -6.66
N ASN A 3 23.86 12.79 -5.50
CA ASN A 3 23.60 12.18 -4.20
C ASN A 3 22.34 11.31 -4.26
N SER A 4 22.52 9.99 -4.13
CA SER A 4 21.45 9.10 -3.71
C SER A 4 21.12 9.47 -2.26
N THR A 5 19.97 10.09 -2.06
CA THR A 5 19.40 10.30 -0.73
C THR A 5 19.01 8.93 -0.17
N GLU A 6 19.94 8.24 0.48
CA GLU A 6 19.61 7.15 1.41
C GLU A 6 18.86 7.79 2.58
N LEU A 7 17.53 7.69 2.57
CA LEU A 7 16.73 7.96 3.75
C LEU A 7 17.22 7.01 4.86
N PRO A 8 17.38 7.48 6.11
CA PRO A 8 17.82 6.63 7.20
C PRO A 8 16.83 5.45 7.36
N ILE A 9 17.35 4.24 7.21
CA ILE A 9 16.62 2.96 7.27
C ILE A 9 15.97 2.71 8.65
N SER A 10 16.15 3.60 9.63
CA SER A 10 15.66 3.46 11.00
C SER A 10 14.14 3.56 11.14
N ASP A 11 13.45 4.19 10.17
CA ASP A 11 12.00 4.43 10.24
C ASP A 11 11.19 3.56 9.25
N VAL A 12 11.86 2.71 8.46
CA VAL A 12 11.18 1.84 7.49
C VAL A 12 10.70 0.56 8.17
N VAL A 13 9.38 0.43 8.30
CA VAL A 13 8.73 -0.78 8.80
C VAL A 13 8.47 -1.71 7.63
N VAL A 14 9.12 -2.87 7.63
CA VAL A 14 9.06 -3.81 6.50
C VAL A 14 7.81 -4.71 6.55
N PRO A 15 7.26 -5.13 5.40
CA PRO A 15 6.15 -6.08 5.34
C PRO A 15 6.42 -7.39 6.09
N GLN A 16 5.48 -7.81 6.93
CA GLN A 16 5.50 -9.02 7.74
C GLN A 16 4.58 -10.11 7.16
N THR A 17 3.45 -9.73 6.56
CA THR A 17 2.47 -10.67 5.99
C THR A 17 2.56 -10.76 4.48
N GLU A 18 1.97 -11.81 3.91
CA GLU A 18 1.93 -11.99 2.46
C GLU A 18 1.05 -10.92 1.77
N THR A 19 -0.07 -10.53 2.40
CA THR A 19 -0.93 -9.45 1.94
C THR A 19 -0.20 -8.10 1.98
N GLU A 20 0.58 -7.81 3.03
CA GLU A 20 1.40 -6.60 3.10
C GLU A 20 2.47 -6.57 2.00
N LYS A 21 3.15 -7.70 1.73
CA LYS A 21 4.16 -7.78 0.67
C LYS A 21 3.55 -7.50 -0.70
N GLN A 22 2.45 -8.14 -1.05
CA GLN A 22 1.78 -7.92 -2.33
C GLN A 22 1.32 -6.48 -2.48
N LEU A 23 0.74 -5.90 -1.42
CA LEU A 23 0.28 -4.53 -1.44
C LEU A 23 1.45 -3.53 -1.54
N ALA A 24 2.55 -3.78 -0.83
CA ALA A 24 3.77 -2.97 -0.92
C ALA A 24 4.36 -2.97 -2.33
N GLU A 25 4.42 -4.12 -3.00
CA GLU A 25 4.90 -4.19 -4.39
C GLU A 25 3.97 -3.44 -5.36
N ILE A 26 2.64 -3.58 -5.22
CA ILE A 26 1.69 -2.80 -6.02
C ILE A 26 1.90 -1.30 -5.80
N TRP A 27 2.14 -0.85 -4.56
CA TRP A 27 2.35 0.56 -4.28
C TRP A 27 3.67 1.08 -4.86
N LYS A 28 4.74 0.31 -4.76
CA LYS A 28 6.03 0.63 -5.39
C LYS A 28 5.88 0.81 -6.90
N ASP A 29 5.19 -0.12 -7.56
CA ASP A 29 4.93 -0.07 -9.00
C ASP A 29 4.13 1.19 -9.37
N VAL A 30 3.02 1.45 -8.67
CA VAL A 30 2.10 2.54 -8.99
C VAL A 30 2.66 3.91 -8.66
N LEU A 31 3.41 4.04 -7.56
CA LEU A 31 4.01 5.30 -7.13
C LEU A 31 5.41 5.51 -7.71
N SER A 32 5.97 4.50 -8.39
CA SER A 32 7.34 4.50 -8.93
C SER A 32 8.39 4.81 -7.84
N VAL A 33 8.28 4.13 -6.70
CA VAL A 33 9.20 4.27 -5.55
C VAL A 33 9.94 2.95 -5.28
N GLU A 34 11.21 3.02 -4.88
CA GLU A 34 12.01 1.83 -4.62
C GLU A 34 11.74 1.20 -3.24
N THR A 35 11.52 2.04 -2.23
CA THR A 35 11.32 1.62 -0.84
C THR A 35 10.02 2.19 -0.30
N ILE A 36 9.28 1.39 0.45
CA ILE A 36 8.06 1.80 1.14
C ILE A 36 7.99 1.13 2.52
N SER A 37 7.59 1.90 3.53
CA SER A 37 7.26 1.42 4.87
C SER A 37 5.78 1.01 4.92
N ILE A 38 5.43 -0.05 5.64
CA ILE A 38 4.02 -0.43 5.78
C ILE A 38 3.19 0.59 6.56
N GLU A 39 3.86 1.48 7.28
CA GLU A 39 3.27 2.60 8.04
C GLU A 39 3.16 3.90 7.22
N ASP A 40 3.68 3.90 5.98
CA ASP A 40 3.57 5.07 5.10
C ASP A 40 2.11 5.30 4.71
N ARG A 41 1.66 6.55 4.85
CA ARG A 41 0.33 6.94 4.38
C ARG A 41 0.39 7.21 2.89
N PHE A 42 -0.53 6.63 2.15
CA PHE A 42 -0.60 6.72 0.68
C PHE A 42 -0.42 8.14 0.13
N MET A 43 -1.12 9.11 0.72
CA MET A 43 -1.09 10.50 0.27
C MET A 43 0.21 11.24 0.67
N ASP A 44 0.84 10.84 1.78
CA ASP A 44 2.05 11.50 2.28
C ASP A 44 3.27 11.14 1.42
N ILE A 45 3.25 9.98 0.77
CA ILE A 45 4.30 9.50 -0.14
C ILE A 45 4.01 9.80 -1.63
N GLY A 46 3.06 10.71 -1.91
CA GLY A 46 2.77 11.18 -3.27
C GLY A 46 1.60 10.48 -3.98
N GLY A 47 0.87 9.60 -3.30
CA GLY A 47 -0.36 9.02 -3.81
C GLY A 47 -1.45 10.08 -4.05
N ASN A 48 -2.25 9.87 -5.09
CA ASN A 48 -3.38 10.73 -5.44
C ASN A 48 -4.54 9.88 -6.01
N SER A 49 -5.63 10.52 -6.44
CA SER A 49 -6.82 9.83 -6.95
C SER A 49 -6.56 8.92 -8.16
N ILE A 50 -5.63 9.27 -9.04
CA ILE A 50 -5.28 8.44 -10.22
C ILE A 50 -4.54 7.19 -9.74
N ASN A 51 -3.53 7.36 -8.89
CA ASN A 51 -2.79 6.24 -8.31
C ASN A 51 -3.71 5.33 -7.49
N LEU A 52 -4.69 5.89 -6.76
CA LEU A 52 -5.66 5.12 -6.01
C LEU A 52 -6.47 4.19 -6.92
N VAL A 53 -7.01 4.72 -8.03
CA VAL A 53 -7.76 3.91 -9.01
C VAL A 53 -6.90 2.78 -9.54
N GLU A 54 -5.64 3.07 -9.86
CA GLU A 54 -4.68 2.08 -10.35
C GLU A 54 -4.38 1.00 -9.30
N VAL A 55 -4.15 1.38 -8.03
CA VAL A 55 -3.97 0.43 -6.93
C VAL A 55 -5.20 -0.47 -6.77
N VAL A 56 -6.41 0.09 -6.79
CA VAL A 56 -7.66 -0.69 -6.67
C VAL A 56 -7.76 -1.73 -7.80
N ASN A 57 -7.45 -1.34 -9.03
CA ASN A 57 -7.46 -2.24 -10.18
C ASN A 57 -6.42 -3.35 -10.00
N GLN A 58 -5.17 -3.01 -9.70
CA GLN A 58 -4.10 -4.00 -9.52
C GLN A 58 -4.35 -4.95 -8.34
N VAL A 59 -4.90 -4.47 -7.23
CA VAL A 59 -5.29 -5.34 -6.10
C VAL A 59 -6.40 -6.30 -6.53
N THR A 60 -7.39 -5.82 -7.29
CA THR A 60 -8.45 -6.69 -7.81
C THR A 60 -7.88 -7.76 -8.75
N GLU A 61 -7.00 -7.38 -9.67
CA GLU A 61 -6.40 -8.29 -10.66
C GLU A 61 -5.42 -9.30 -10.05
N LYS A 62 -4.52 -8.84 -9.16
CA LYS A 62 -3.45 -9.66 -8.59
C LYS A 62 -3.90 -10.45 -7.35
N MET A 63 -4.81 -9.90 -6.54
CA MET A 63 -5.18 -10.46 -5.23
C MET A 63 -6.61 -11.02 -5.20
N GLY A 64 -7.42 -10.79 -6.24
CA GLY A 64 -8.80 -11.26 -6.33
C GLY A 64 -9.76 -10.59 -5.33
N VAL A 65 -9.38 -9.45 -4.75
CA VAL A 65 -10.17 -8.74 -3.73
C VAL A 65 -10.38 -7.29 -4.18
N SER A 66 -11.59 -6.79 -4.05
CA SER A 66 -11.88 -5.37 -4.29
C SER A 66 -11.77 -4.59 -2.99
N ILE A 67 -10.94 -3.54 -2.99
CA ILE A 67 -10.78 -2.64 -1.84
C ILE A 67 -11.63 -1.37 -2.01
N LYS A 68 -12.12 -0.82 -0.90
CA LYS A 68 -12.98 0.37 -0.94
C LYS A 68 -12.11 1.62 -1.04
N ALA A 69 -12.31 2.43 -2.08
CA ALA A 69 -11.63 3.71 -2.27
C ALA A 69 -11.68 4.63 -1.04
N ARG A 70 -12.76 4.56 -0.25
CA ARG A 70 -12.93 5.33 1.00
C ARG A 70 -11.81 5.07 2.02
N TRP A 71 -11.18 3.89 2.02
CA TRP A 71 -10.10 3.56 2.96
C TRP A 71 -8.86 4.45 2.77
N PHE A 72 -8.58 4.92 1.55
CA PHE A 72 -7.45 5.81 1.27
C PHE A 72 -7.66 7.26 1.75
N PHE A 73 -8.92 7.66 1.96
CA PHE A 73 -9.27 8.99 2.46
C PHE A 73 -9.40 9.05 3.99
N ASP A 74 -9.41 7.89 4.64
CA ASP A 74 -9.33 7.79 6.09
C ASP A 74 -7.85 7.80 6.51
N LYS A 75 -7.42 8.89 7.16
CA LYS A 75 -6.02 9.07 7.60
C LYS A 75 -5.52 7.96 8.53
N HIS A 76 -6.42 7.23 9.18
CA HIS A 76 -6.08 6.12 10.05
C HIS A 76 -5.98 4.79 9.32
N LYS A 77 -6.47 4.70 8.07
CA LYS A 77 -6.56 3.44 7.32
C LYS A 77 -5.82 3.45 5.99
N SER A 78 -5.10 4.54 5.68
CA SER A 78 -4.42 4.72 4.39
C SER A 78 -2.97 4.22 4.39
N THR A 79 -2.63 3.25 5.26
CA THR A 79 -1.32 2.58 5.31
C THR A 79 -1.44 1.13 4.82
N ILE A 80 -0.33 0.53 4.40
CA ILE A 80 -0.30 -0.88 3.97
C ILE A 80 -0.69 -1.82 5.13
N ALA A 81 -0.21 -1.52 6.35
CA ALA A 81 -0.52 -2.32 7.53
C ALA A 81 -2.02 -2.35 7.85
N GLU A 82 -2.74 -1.24 7.66
CA GLU A 82 -4.19 -1.19 7.91
C GLU A 82 -5.01 -1.73 6.74
N LEU A 83 -4.62 -1.42 5.50
CA LEU A 83 -5.32 -1.93 4.32
C LEU A 83 -5.20 -3.44 4.17
N SER A 84 -4.05 -4.02 4.52
CA SER A 84 -3.87 -5.47 4.49
C SER A 84 -4.82 -6.18 5.47
N LYS A 85 -5.00 -5.65 6.69
CA LYS A 85 -5.99 -6.16 7.66
C LYS A 85 -7.40 -6.13 7.11
N GLU A 86 -7.79 -5.04 6.45
CA GLU A 86 -9.13 -4.91 5.85
C GLU A 86 -9.31 -5.88 4.66
N ILE A 87 -8.26 -6.10 3.85
CA ILE A 87 -8.25 -7.09 2.76
C ILE A 87 -8.43 -8.51 3.32
N ASP A 88 -7.66 -8.86 4.35
CA ASP A 88 -7.72 -10.18 4.97
C ASP A 88 -9.08 -10.43 5.62
N ALA A 89 -9.64 -9.42 6.32
CA ALA A 89 -10.98 -9.49 6.89
C ALA A 89 -12.08 -9.70 5.83
N VAL A 90 -11.94 -9.10 4.63
CA VAL A 90 -12.88 -9.31 3.51
C VAL A 90 -12.78 -10.74 2.97
N ARG A 91 -11.56 -11.29 2.87
CA ARG A 91 -11.33 -12.68 2.44
C ARG A 91 -11.96 -13.69 3.39
N GLU A 92 -11.82 -13.48 4.70
CA GLU A 92 -12.38 -14.36 5.74
C GLU A 92 -13.91 -14.34 5.75
N GLN A 93 -14.56 -13.23 5.41
CA GLN A 93 -16.03 -13.13 5.32
C GLN A 93 -16.62 -13.79 4.08
N THR A 94 -15.80 -14.14 3.09
CA THR A 94 -16.23 -14.75 1.83
C THR A 94 -16.11 -16.29 1.86
N HIS A 95 -15.89 -16.87 3.05
CA HIS A 95 -16.00 -18.31 3.35
C HIS A 95 -17.21 -18.59 4.24
#